data_AF-A0A972IE68-F1
#
_entry.id   AF-A0A972IE68-F1
#
_cell.length_a   1.000
_cell.length_b   1.000
_cell.length_c   1.000
_cell.angle_alpha   90.00
_cell.angle_beta   90.00
_cell.angle_gamma   90.00
#
_symmetry.space_group_name_H-M   'P 1'
#
loop_
_entity.id
_entity.type
_entity.pdbx_description
1 polymer ?
#
loop_
_entity_poly.entity_id
_entity_poly.type
_entity_poly.pdbx_seq_one_letter_code
_entity_poly.pdbx_strand_id
1 'polypeptide(L)'
;MRIPKKFGERTPYFKKPQKEKRKYILAYEGQATEVQYFQGLIDNRASIGIDPIIDLLPVLRSIPQESHSHPKKILKLLEEHIENYDTVKVLIDKMIDYFIENQLTDQADMPSMKSLAYEMECFLKENFNLSLEDKIEDVHTVISELTGFLLKKPALTALIEKIADYIEEQQILYSEDQDYICLIIDRDKGSMKPDQYMQVIEKCKEKKIRLFVTNPSFEFWLLLHSDKVFDYDPDELLENKKIGRKRFLEKAVSEVFNGYKKGNIQPERFLPYIRKAIANEKNFCQDLYGLKDRLGSNIGTLLEEFIDPKDA
;
A
#
# COMPACT_ATOMS: atom_id res chain seq x y z
N MET A 1 1.09 55.28 7.32
CA MET A 1 1.99 55.01 8.47
C MET A 1 2.38 53.54 8.41
N ARG A 2 3.67 53.24 8.26
CA ARG A 2 4.22 51.88 8.11
C ARG A 2 4.70 51.43 9.49
N ILE A 3 4.09 50.38 10.03
CA ILE A 3 4.48 49.81 11.34
C ILE A 3 5.80 49.05 11.14
N PRO A 4 6.87 49.32 11.92
CA PRO A 4 8.14 48.63 11.74
C PRO A 4 8.07 47.23 12.37
N LYS A 5 8.45 46.20 11.60
CA LYS A 5 8.75 44.86 12.15
C LYS A 5 10.21 44.85 12.62
N LYS A 6 10.45 44.39 13.86
CA LYS A 6 11.80 44.12 14.36
C LYS A 6 12.42 42.97 13.57
N PHE A 7 13.58 43.22 12.98
CA PHE A 7 14.41 42.21 12.33
C PHE A 7 15.05 41.34 13.43
N GLY A 8 14.83 40.02 13.41
CA GLY A 8 15.55 39.08 14.28
C GLY A 8 14.75 38.28 15.31
N GLU A 9 13.41 38.24 15.28
CA GLU A 9 12.67 37.26 16.08
C GLU A 9 12.48 35.96 15.29
N ARG A 10 13.27 34.94 15.64
CA ARG A 10 13.02 33.55 15.23
C ARG A 10 11.62 33.17 15.72
N THR A 11 10.79 32.66 14.81
CA THR A 11 9.56 31.96 15.17
C THR A 11 9.88 30.91 16.24
N PRO A 12 9.12 30.84 17.34
CA PRO A 12 9.45 29.96 18.44
C PRO A 12 9.39 28.51 17.96
N TYR A 13 10.58 27.92 17.92
CA TYR A 13 10.89 26.50 17.94
C TYR A 13 9.80 25.74 18.73
N PHE A 14 9.17 24.75 18.10
CA PHE A 14 8.12 23.93 18.70
C PHE A 14 8.57 23.45 20.11
N LYS A 15 7.84 23.84 21.16
CA LYS A 15 8.18 23.60 22.58
C LYS A 15 7.83 22.19 23.10
N LYS A 16 7.61 21.22 22.23
CA LYS A 16 7.44 19.80 22.60
C LYS A 16 8.19 18.95 21.57
N PRO A 17 8.90 17.88 21.97
CA PRO A 17 9.31 16.87 21.00
C PRO A 17 8.03 16.37 20.33
N GLN A 18 7.87 16.67 19.05
CA GLN A 18 6.81 16.11 18.25
C GLN A 18 7.15 14.62 18.20
N LYS A 19 6.34 13.74 18.81
CA LYS A 19 6.50 12.30 18.58
C LYS A 19 6.44 12.12 17.07
N GLU A 20 7.48 11.52 16.48
CA GLU A 20 7.49 11.23 15.06
C GLU A 20 6.22 10.44 14.70
N LYS A 21 5.64 10.76 13.54
CA LYS A 21 4.45 10.05 13.09
C LYS A 21 4.82 8.60 12.85
N ARG A 22 4.14 7.68 13.53
CA ARG A 22 4.30 6.25 13.34
C ARG A 22 3.72 5.85 12.00
N LYS A 23 4.52 5.26 11.12
CA LYS A 23 4.09 4.90 9.77
C LYS A 23 3.55 3.47 9.75
N TYR A 24 2.44 3.28 9.04
CA TYR A 24 1.90 1.98 8.67
C TYR A 24 1.97 1.87 7.14
N ILE A 25 2.92 1.07 6.68
CA ILE A 25 3.15 0.80 5.27
C ILE A 25 2.20 -0.33 4.86
N LEU A 26 1.21 0.00 4.03
CA LEU A 26 0.13 -0.91 3.65
C LEU A 26 0.43 -1.55 2.29
N ALA A 27 0.45 -2.87 2.24
CA ALA A 27 0.61 -3.63 1.01
C ALA A 27 -0.58 -4.55 0.80
N TYR A 28 -1.17 -4.52 -0.39
CA TYR A 28 -2.40 -5.25 -0.67
C TYR A 28 -2.15 -6.40 -1.65
N GLU A 29 -2.89 -7.50 -1.53
CA GLU A 29 -2.94 -8.56 -2.54
C GLU A 29 -3.70 -8.16 -3.81
N GLY A 30 -4.91 -7.62 -3.63
CA GLY A 30 -5.74 -7.15 -4.73
C GLY A 30 -5.26 -5.83 -5.32
N GLN A 31 -5.69 -5.59 -6.55
CA GLN A 31 -5.30 -4.41 -7.34
C GLN A 31 -6.41 -3.36 -7.46
N ALA A 32 -7.60 -3.61 -6.90
CA ALA A 32 -8.76 -2.74 -7.13
C ALA A 32 -9.52 -2.40 -5.84
N THR A 33 -10.18 -3.38 -5.23
CA THR A 33 -11.11 -3.14 -4.11
C THR A 33 -10.38 -2.62 -2.88
N GLU A 34 -9.32 -3.29 -2.46
CA GLU A 34 -8.52 -2.95 -1.27
C GLU A 34 -7.86 -1.58 -1.45
N VAL A 35 -7.24 -1.35 -2.62
CA VAL A 35 -6.61 -0.08 -2.97
C VAL A 35 -7.61 1.07 -2.86
N GLN A 36 -8.79 0.95 -3.48
CA GLN A 36 -9.82 1.99 -3.38
C GLN A 36 -10.32 2.18 -1.94
N TYR A 37 -10.52 1.11 -1.19
CA TYR A 37 -11.04 1.18 0.18
C TYR A 37 -10.07 1.92 1.10
N PHE A 38 -8.80 1.50 1.11
CA PHE A 38 -7.78 2.11 1.96
C PHE A 38 -7.43 3.52 1.48
N GLN A 39 -7.42 3.80 0.17
CA GLN A 39 -7.26 5.16 -0.33
C GLN A 39 -8.39 6.08 0.18
N GLY A 40 -9.65 5.63 0.09
CA GLY A 40 -10.78 6.38 0.63
C GLY A 40 -10.66 6.62 2.14
N LEU A 41 -10.13 5.65 2.89
CA LEU A 41 -9.84 5.79 4.32
C LEU A 41 -8.74 6.82 4.59
N ILE A 42 -7.67 6.85 3.79
CA ILE A 42 -6.57 7.83 3.87
C ILE A 42 -7.08 9.24 3.57
N ASP A 43 -7.82 9.41 2.48
CA ASP A 43 -8.36 10.69 2.02
C ASP A 43 -9.32 11.30 3.04
N ASN A 44 -10.00 10.45 3.82
CA ASN A 44 -11.00 10.82 4.83
C ASN A 44 -10.51 10.59 6.28
N ARG A 45 -9.21 10.42 6.49
CA ARG A 45 -8.65 10.02 7.81
C ARG A 45 -9.10 10.92 8.96
N ALA A 46 -9.21 12.22 8.72
CA ALA A 46 -9.64 13.19 9.73
C ALA A 46 -11.12 13.03 10.12
N SER A 47 -12.01 12.69 9.19
CA SER A 47 -13.44 12.53 9.47
C SER A 47 -13.77 11.18 10.10
N ILE A 48 -12.95 10.16 9.84
CA ILE A 48 -13.06 8.81 10.43
C ILE A 48 -12.49 8.78 11.86
N GLY A 49 -11.67 9.76 12.22
CA GLY A 49 -11.01 9.83 13.52
C GLY A 49 -9.73 9.03 13.59
N ILE A 50 -9.03 8.85 12.47
CA ILE A 50 -7.69 8.26 12.45
C ILE A 50 -6.72 9.25 13.09
N ASP A 51 -5.88 8.75 13.99
CA ASP A 51 -4.93 9.57 14.71
C ASP A 51 -3.97 10.27 13.74
N PRO A 52 -3.82 11.61 13.81
CA PRO A 52 -2.88 12.37 12.97
C PRO A 52 -1.42 11.93 13.08
N ILE A 53 -1.04 11.18 14.13
CA ILE A 53 0.27 10.58 14.32
C ILE A 53 0.50 9.36 13.42
N ILE A 54 -0.54 8.82 12.78
CA ILE A 54 -0.43 7.67 11.89
C ILE A 54 -0.29 8.13 10.45
N ASP A 55 0.75 7.64 9.79
CA ASP A 55 0.95 7.84 8.35
C ASP A 55 0.71 6.53 7.60
N LEU A 56 -0.20 6.54 6.62
CA LEU A 56 -0.63 5.34 5.90
C LEU A 56 -0.06 5.38 4.49
N LEU A 57 0.86 4.48 4.17
CA LEU A 57 1.61 4.51 2.91
C LEU A 57 1.30 3.26 2.09
N PRO A 58 0.45 3.34 1.06
CA PRO A 58 0.22 2.20 0.17
C PRO A 58 1.48 1.92 -0.66
N VAL A 59 2.00 0.69 -0.64
CA VAL A 59 3.10 0.29 -1.53
C VAL A 59 2.52 0.01 -2.92
N LEU A 60 2.83 0.90 -3.87
CA LEU A 60 2.48 0.72 -5.28
C LEU A 60 3.28 -0.43 -5.88
N ARG A 61 2.64 -1.21 -6.76
CA ARG A 61 3.25 -2.37 -7.43
C ARG A 61 3.61 -2.02 -8.86
N SER A 62 4.83 -2.39 -9.26
CA SER A 62 5.20 -2.42 -10.67
C SER A 62 5.98 -3.68 -11.00
N ILE A 63 5.27 -4.73 -11.44
CA ILE A 63 5.59 -5.44 -12.67
C ILE A 63 4.26 -5.88 -13.31
N PRO A 64 3.80 -5.25 -14.41
CA PRO A 64 2.60 -5.63 -15.16
C PRO A 64 2.72 -6.94 -15.97
N GLN A 65 3.75 -7.74 -15.72
CA GLN A 65 4.00 -9.00 -16.43
C GLN A 65 4.09 -10.14 -15.43
N GLU A 66 2.93 -10.68 -15.08
CA GLU A 66 2.63 -12.11 -14.89
C GLU A 66 1.42 -12.26 -13.98
N SER A 67 0.43 -12.95 -14.50
CA SER A 67 -0.95 -13.13 -14.04
C SER A 67 -1.15 -13.89 -12.72
N HIS A 68 -0.20 -13.84 -11.78
CA HIS A 68 -0.29 -14.56 -10.52
C HIS A 68 0.09 -13.66 -9.32
N SER A 69 -0.89 -12.89 -8.86
CA SER A 69 -0.95 -12.31 -7.52
C SER A 69 -0.94 -13.44 -6.49
N HIS A 70 0.21 -13.68 -5.87
CA HIS A 70 0.40 -14.69 -4.83
C HIS A 70 1.14 -13.99 -3.67
N PRO A 71 0.72 -14.17 -2.39
CA PRO A 71 1.31 -13.45 -1.26
C PRO A 71 2.84 -13.55 -1.14
N LYS A 72 3.43 -14.66 -1.62
CA LYS A 72 4.89 -14.84 -1.68
C LYS A 72 5.61 -13.81 -2.55
N LYS A 73 5.01 -13.37 -3.66
CA LYS A 73 5.59 -12.35 -4.55
C LYS A 73 5.52 -10.96 -3.92
N ILE A 74 4.44 -10.67 -3.19
CA ILE A 74 4.28 -9.41 -2.44
C ILE A 74 5.29 -9.33 -1.31
N LEU A 75 5.44 -10.43 -0.56
CA LEU A 75 6.45 -10.52 0.49
C LEU A 75 7.85 -10.27 -0.07
N LYS A 76 8.19 -10.86 -1.23
CA LYS A 76 9.48 -10.60 -1.88
C LYS A 76 9.65 -9.14 -2.33
N LEU A 77 8.60 -8.51 -2.85
CA LEU A 77 8.65 -7.10 -3.25
C LEU A 77 8.74 -6.16 -2.03
N LEU A 78 8.08 -6.49 -0.93
CA LEU A 78 8.23 -5.79 0.34
C LEU A 78 9.64 -5.96 0.89
N GLU A 79 10.17 -7.19 0.89
CA GLU A 79 11.58 -7.47 1.24
C GLU A 79 12.52 -6.58 0.41
N GLU A 80 12.37 -6.53 -0.91
CA GLU A 80 13.17 -5.66 -1.78
C GLU A 80 12.97 -4.17 -1.47
N HIS A 81 11.76 -3.71 -1.21
CA HIS A 81 11.49 -2.29 -0.94
C HIS A 81 11.92 -1.82 0.47
N ILE A 82 12.00 -2.74 1.44
CA ILE A 82 12.29 -2.43 2.85
C ILE A 82 13.77 -2.68 3.19
N GLU A 83 14.35 -3.80 2.75
CA GLU A 83 15.76 -4.15 3.05
C GLU A 83 16.73 -3.38 2.12
N ASN A 84 16.28 -3.07 0.89
CA ASN A 84 17.06 -2.46 -0.16
C ASN A 84 16.48 -1.11 -0.62
N TYR A 85 15.71 -0.42 0.23
CA TYR A 85 15.08 0.87 -0.09
C TYR A 85 16.07 1.87 -0.72
N ASP A 86 17.28 1.88 -0.19
CA ASP A 86 18.40 2.72 -0.56
C ASP A 86 19.28 2.14 -1.66
N THR A 87 18.96 0.99 -2.27
CA THR A 87 19.81 0.44 -3.34
C THR A 87 19.53 1.05 -4.70
N VAL A 88 20.54 0.94 -5.56
CA VAL A 88 20.47 1.36 -6.96
C VAL A 88 19.27 0.75 -7.69
N LYS A 89 19.00 -0.54 -7.49
CA LYS A 89 17.88 -1.22 -8.15
C LYS A 89 16.54 -0.54 -7.80
N VAL A 90 16.29 -0.29 -6.52
CA VAL A 90 15.01 0.29 -6.07
C VAL A 90 14.85 1.72 -6.60
N LEU A 91 15.92 2.51 -6.62
CA LEU A 91 15.89 3.85 -7.21
C LEU A 91 15.54 3.82 -8.71
N ILE A 92 16.18 2.94 -9.48
CA ILE A 92 15.89 2.77 -10.91
C ILE A 92 14.44 2.33 -11.11
N ASP A 93 13.99 1.33 -10.36
CA ASP A 93 12.62 0.81 -10.44
C ASP A 93 11.60 1.94 -10.19
N LYS A 94 11.80 2.78 -9.16
CA LYS A 94 10.94 3.95 -8.89
C LYS A 94 10.88 4.96 -10.02
N MET A 95 12.01 5.25 -10.66
CA MET A 95 12.07 6.18 -11.77
C MET A 95 11.34 5.61 -13.01
N ILE A 96 11.50 4.32 -13.27
CA ILE A 96 10.77 3.63 -14.33
C ILE A 96 9.26 3.66 -14.07
N ASP A 97 8.84 3.43 -12.83
CA ASP A 97 7.43 3.46 -12.43
C ASP A 97 6.81 4.83 -12.69
N TYR A 98 7.50 5.88 -12.26
CA TYR A 98 7.11 7.26 -12.56
C TYR A 98 6.94 7.49 -14.07
N PHE A 99 7.90 7.01 -14.88
CA PHE A 99 7.83 7.16 -16.32
C PHE A 99 6.65 6.39 -16.92
N ILE A 100 6.33 5.19 -16.44
CA ILE A 100 5.18 4.39 -16.90
C ILE A 100 3.86 5.08 -16.57
N GLU A 101 3.71 5.59 -15.35
CA GLU A 101 2.46 6.21 -14.88
C GLU A 101 2.14 7.52 -15.61
N ASN A 102 3.17 8.23 -16.06
CA ASN A 102 3.03 9.56 -16.66
C ASN A 102 3.11 9.55 -18.20
N GLN A 103 3.05 8.39 -18.87
CA GLN A 103 3.08 8.28 -20.34
C GLN A 103 1.79 8.78 -21.00
N LEU A 104 1.66 10.10 -21.12
CA LEU A 104 0.69 10.74 -21.98
C LEU A 104 1.11 10.59 -23.46
N THR A 105 0.63 9.51 -24.09
CA THR A 105 0.61 9.18 -25.55
C THR A 105 1.85 8.53 -26.19
N ASP A 106 1.58 7.53 -27.05
CA ASP A 106 2.53 6.79 -27.91
C ASP A 106 3.38 7.72 -28.78
N GLN A 107 4.56 8.13 -28.29
CA GLN A 107 5.57 8.77 -29.12
C GLN A 107 6.54 7.71 -29.66
N ALA A 108 6.69 7.68 -30.98
CA ALA A 108 7.48 6.68 -31.71
C ALA A 108 8.99 6.66 -31.37
N ASP A 109 9.47 7.66 -30.62
CA ASP A 109 10.89 7.85 -30.26
C ASP A 109 11.21 7.48 -28.79
N MET A 110 10.26 6.90 -28.04
CA MET A 110 10.50 6.53 -26.64
C MET A 110 11.36 5.26 -26.51
N PRO A 111 12.47 5.30 -25.74
CA PRO A 111 13.22 4.09 -25.42
C PRO A 111 12.36 3.15 -24.58
N SER A 112 12.52 1.83 -24.81
CA SER A 112 11.83 0.85 -23.96
C SER A 112 12.26 1.03 -22.50
N MET A 113 11.33 0.81 -21.56
CA MET A 113 11.63 0.93 -20.12
C MET A 113 12.79 0.03 -19.68
N LYS A 114 12.94 -1.15 -20.31
CA LYS A 114 14.08 -2.04 -20.07
C LYS A 114 15.41 -1.43 -20.52
N SER A 115 15.43 -0.76 -21.68
CA SER A 115 16.63 -0.06 -22.17
C SER A 115 16.98 1.10 -21.25
N LEU A 116 15.97 1.86 -20.83
CA LEU A 116 16.18 3.01 -19.96
C LEU A 116 16.73 2.59 -18.58
N ALA A 117 16.17 1.53 -17.99
CA ALA A 117 16.67 0.96 -16.74
C ALA A 117 18.14 0.52 -16.86
N TYR A 118 18.48 -0.17 -17.95
CA TYR A 118 19.85 -0.61 -18.21
C TYR A 118 20.82 0.57 -18.42
N GLU A 119 20.40 1.62 -19.12
CA GLU A 119 21.20 2.82 -19.30
C GLU A 119 21.47 3.55 -17.98
N MET A 120 20.47 3.61 -17.09
CA MET A 120 20.65 4.17 -15.75
C MET A 120 21.60 3.33 -14.91
N GLU A 121 21.50 1.99 -14.97
CA GLU A 121 22.43 1.09 -14.32
C GLU A 121 23.88 1.32 -14.80
N CYS A 122 24.10 1.37 -16.12
CA CYS A 122 25.42 1.66 -16.69
C CYS A 122 25.95 3.02 -16.23
N PHE A 123 25.10 4.05 -16.25
CA PHE A 123 25.50 5.39 -15.80
C PHE A 123 25.96 5.39 -14.34
N LEU A 124 25.23 4.73 -13.44
CA LEU A 124 25.58 4.67 -12.02
C LEU A 124 26.86 3.87 -11.78
N LYS A 125 27.05 2.79 -12.53
CA LYS A 125 28.27 2.00 -12.48
C LYS A 125 29.49 2.80 -12.94
N GLU A 126 29.35 3.59 -13.99
CA GLU A 126 30.46 4.37 -14.55
C GLU A 126 30.81 5.61 -13.71
N ASN A 127 29.81 6.31 -13.17
CA ASN A 127 30.01 7.61 -12.52
C ASN A 127 30.11 7.51 -10.99
N PHE A 128 29.52 6.48 -10.38
CA PHE A 128 29.51 6.29 -8.93
C PHE A 128 30.13 4.96 -8.48
N ASN A 129 30.50 4.07 -9.43
CA ASN A 129 30.98 2.72 -9.13
C ASN A 129 29.97 1.91 -8.29
N LEU A 130 28.67 2.12 -8.54
CA LEU A 130 27.58 1.41 -7.85
C LEU A 130 26.97 0.35 -8.77
N SER A 131 26.72 -0.83 -8.21
CA SER A 131 25.98 -1.95 -8.79
C SER A 131 24.53 -1.95 -8.28
N LEU A 132 23.65 -2.76 -8.90
CA LEU A 132 22.22 -2.80 -8.57
C LEU A 132 21.94 -3.08 -7.08
N GLU A 133 22.76 -3.91 -6.45
CA GLU A 133 22.62 -4.32 -5.05
C GLU A 133 23.28 -3.35 -4.06
N ASP A 134 24.06 -2.38 -4.53
CA ASP A 134 24.77 -1.44 -3.66
C ASP A 134 23.81 -0.40 -3.09
N LYS A 135 23.99 -0.07 -1.80
CA LYS A 135 23.28 1.01 -1.10
C LYS A 135 23.82 2.37 -1.53
N ILE A 136 22.92 3.33 -1.67
CA ILE A 136 23.22 4.71 -2.04
C ILE A 136 23.32 5.55 -0.77
N GLU A 137 24.53 6.02 -0.48
CA GLU A 137 24.78 6.88 0.70
C GLU A 137 24.17 8.28 0.56
N ASP A 138 24.24 8.87 -0.64
CA ASP A 138 23.71 10.20 -0.96
C ASP A 138 22.72 10.12 -2.13
N VAL A 139 21.48 9.81 -1.79
CA VAL A 139 20.39 9.63 -2.76
C VAL A 139 20.09 10.93 -3.52
N HIS A 140 20.20 12.10 -2.89
CA HIS A 140 19.93 13.38 -3.57
C HIS A 140 20.94 13.67 -4.68
N THR A 141 22.22 13.45 -4.41
CA THR A 141 23.28 13.61 -5.42
C THR A 141 23.07 12.64 -6.58
N VAL A 142 22.77 11.37 -6.27
CA VAL A 142 22.52 10.35 -7.31
C VAL A 142 21.29 10.69 -8.16
N ILE A 143 20.17 11.12 -7.54
CA ILE A 143 18.97 11.56 -8.27
C ILE A 143 19.29 12.76 -9.16
N SER A 144 20.02 13.76 -8.65
CA SER A 144 20.38 14.96 -9.41
C SER A 144 21.19 14.61 -10.67
N GLU A 145 22.20 13.75 -10.53
CA GLU A 145 23.05 13.35 -11.66
C GLU A 145 22.30 12.45 -12.67
N LEU A 146 21.46 11.52 -12.20
CA LEU A 146 20.58 10.72 -13.06
C LEU A 146 19.59 11.60 -13.83
N THR A 147 18.97 12.56 -13.15
CA THR A 147 18.07 13.55 -13.76
C THR A 147 18.80 14.33 -14.85
N GLY A 148 20.01 14.81 -14.56
CA GLY A 148 20.88 15.47 -15.55
C GLY A 148 21.26 14.59 -16.73
N PHE A 149 21.54 13.31 -16.50
CA PHE A 149 21.79 12.31 -17.55
C PHE A 149 20.56 12.09 -18.43
N LEU A 150 19.38 11.94 -17.83
CA LEU A 150 18.12 11.69 -18.52
C LEU A 150 17.62 12.93 -19.28
N LEU A 151 17.90 14.14 -18.80
CA LEU A 151 17.52 15.40 -19.48
C LEU A 151 18.18 15.55 -20.85
N LYS A 152 19.29 14.84 -21.11
CA LYS A 152 19.93 14.77 -22.43
C LYS A 152 19.06 14.05 -23.46
N LYS A 153 17.96 13.41 -23.04
CA LYS A 153 16.99 12.72 -23.90
C LYS A 153 15.73 13.60 -24.07
N PRO A 154 15.50 14.18 -25.26
CA PRO A 154 14.39 15.11 -25.50
C PRO A 154 13.01 14.55 -25.18
N ALA A 155 12.82 13.24 -25.36
CA ALA A 155 11.55 12.56 -25.10
C ALA A 155 11.16 12.53 -23.61
N LEU A 156 12.12 12.70 -22.69
CA LEU A 156 11.90 12.60 -21.24
C LEU A 156 11.85 13.97 -20.54
N THR A 157 12.19 15.06 -21.25
CA THR A 157 12.41 16.38 -20.64
C THR A 157 11.21 16.88 -19.81
N ALA A 158 9.98 16.74 -20.33
CA ALA A 158 8.78 17.18 -19.63
C ALA A 158 8.41 16.32 -18.40
N LEU A 159 8.90 15.08 -18.35
CA LEU A 159 8.63 14.15 -17.25
C LEU A 159 9.63 14.34 -16.10
N ILE A 160 10.89 14.63 -16.43
CA ILE A 160 11.99 14.65 -15.47
C ILE A 160 11.86 15.78 -14.43
N GLU A 161 11.21 16.89 -14.76
CA GLU A 161 11.09 18.04 -13.83
C GLU A 161 10.41 17.69 -12.49
N LYS A 162 9.59 16.64 -12.45
CA LYS A 162 8.87 16.21 -11.23
C LYS A 162 9.34 14.87 -10.68
N ILE A 163 10.38 14.27 -11.27
CA ILE A 163 10.83 12.94 -10.84
C ILE A 163 11.51 12.98 -9.47
N ALA A 164 12.24 14.06 -9.18
CA ALA A 164 12.85 14.25 -7.86
C ALA A 164 11.77 14.39 -6.78
N ASP A 165 10.78 15.26 -7.01
CA ASP A 165 9.63 15.42 -6.12
C ASP A 165 8.87 14.09 -5.94
N TYR A 166 8.62 13.35 -7.02
CA TYR A 166 7.99 12.02 -6.95
C TYR A 166 8.82 11.03 -6.13
N ILE A 167 10.12 10.93 -6.35
CA ILE A 167 10.97 10.01 -5.59
C ILE A 167 11.02 10.40 -4.12
N GLU A 168 11.12 11.71 -3.82
CA GLU A 168 11.08 12.26 -2.46
C GLU A 168 9.74 12.01 -1.78
N GLU A 169 8.61 12.18 -2.47
CA GLU A 169 7.27 11.83 -1.99
C GLU A 169 7.14 10.32 -1.72
N GLN A 170 7.85 9.50 -2.50
CA GLN A 170 7.94 8.05 -2.33
C GLN A 170 9.04 7.64 -1.33
N GLN A 171 9.71 8.58 -0.65
CA GLN A 171 10.65 8.28 0.44
C GLN A 171 9.97 7.79 1.70
N ILE A 172 9.71 6.48 1.73
CA ILE A 172 9.37 5.77 2.95
C ILE A 172 10.65 5.54 3.75
N LEU A 173 11.07 6.54 4.53
CA LEU A 173 12.06 6.36 5.59
C LEU A 173 11.48 5.40 6.64
N TYR A 174 11.68 4.10 6.46
CA TYR A 174 11.21 3.05 7.37
C TYR A 174 12.15 2.91 8.56
N SER A 175 11.60 3.01 9.77
CA SER A 175 12.29 2.67 11.01
C SER A 175 11.71 1.39 11.58
N GLU A 176 12.48 0.30 11.61
CA GLU A 176 12.02 -1.01 12.13
C GLU A 176 11.54 -0.95 13.59
N ASP A 177 12.06 0.00 14.38
CA ASP A 177 11.70 0.19 15.79
C ASP A 177 10.43 1.04 15.99
N GLN A 178 10.04 1.84 14.99
CA GLN A 178 8.92 2.77 15.12
C GLN A 178 7.75 2.48 14.17
N ASP A 179 8.02 1.95 12.98
CA ASP A 179 7.07 1.80 11.89
C ASP A 179 6.59 0.35 11.75
N TYR A 180 5.45 0.19 11.09
CA TYR A 180 4.84 -1.11 10.84
C TYR A 180 4.65 -1.37 9.36
N ILE A 181 5.03 -2.56 8.92
CA ILE A 181 4.69 -3.06 7.59
C ILE A 181 3.49 -3.97 7.74
N CYS A 182 2.45 -3.70 6.97
CA CYS A 182 1.16 -4.36 7.03
C CYS A 182 0.84 -4.99 5.68
N LEU A 183 0.81 -6.32 5.64
CA LEU A 183 0.40 -7.07 4.45
C LEU A 183 -1.07 -7.46 4.58
N ILE A 184 -1.89 -7.02 3.64
CA ILE A 184 -3.34 -7.27 3.57
C ILE A 184 -3.61 -8.22 2.40
N ILE A 185 -4.10 -9.43 2.70
CA ILE A 185 -4.31 -10.50 1.73
C ILE A 185 -5.70 -11.11 1.85
N ASP A 186 -6.11 -11.81 0.80
CA ASP A 186 -7.29 -12.67 0.83
C ASP A 186 -6.86 -14.13 1.06
N ARG A 187 -7.65 -14.88 1.83
CA ARG A 187 -7.40 -16.31 2.01
C ARG A 187 -7.70 -17.07 0.69
N ASP A 188 -8.83 -16.78 0.03
CA ASP A 188 -9.48 -17.56 -1.05
C ASP A 188 -9.08 -19.06 -1.12
N LYS A 189 -9.99 -19.94 -0.68
CA LYS A 189 -9.84 -21.41 -0.71
C LYS A 189 -9.40 -21.97 -2.08
N GLY A 190 -9.71 -21.28 -3.17
CA GLY A 190 -9.30 -21.68 -4.51
C GLY A 190 -7.88 -21.29 -4.92
N SER A 191 -7.29 -20.22 -4.37
CA SER A 191 -5.99 -19.69 -4.81
C SER A 191 -4.82 -20.15 -3.93
N MET A 192 -5.07 -20.46 -2.65
CA MET A 192 -4.01 -20.76 -1.69
C MET A 192 -4.24 -22.10 -1.00
N LYS A 193 -3.26 -22.99 -1.01
CA LYS A 193 -3.34 -24.24 -0.23
C LYS A 193 -3.11 -23.98 1.27
N PRO A 194 -3.70 -24.78 2.17
CA PRO A 194 -3.46 -24.72 3.61
C PRO A 194 -1.98 -24.53 4.01
N ASP A 195 -1.07 -25.32 3.43
CA ASP A 195 0.36 -25.25 3.75
C ASP A 195 1.03 -23.98 3.21
N GLN A 196 0.56 -23.47 2.06
CA GLN A 196 1.05 -22.21 1.52
C GLN A 196 0.64 -21.03 2.41
N TYR A 197 -0.57 -21.05 2.96
CA TYR A 197 -1.03 -20.03 3.90
C TYR A 197 -0.20 -20.05 5.19
N MET A 198 0.10 -21.23 5.73
CA MET A 198 0.99 -21.36 6.89
C MET A 198 2.40 -20.82 6.62
N GLN A 199 2.96 -21.09 5.43
CA GLN A 199 4.24 -20.52 5.02
C GLN A 199 4.22 -18.99 4.94
N VAL A 200 3.09 -18.39 4.56
CA VAL A 200 2.94 -16.92 4.56
C VAL A 200 2.95 -16.38 5.99
N ILE A 201 2.22 -17.01 6.92
CA ILE A 201 2.22 -16.61 8.34
C ILE A 201 3.65 -16.64 8.91
N GLU A 202 4.36 -17.76 8.76
CA GLU A 202 5.71 -17.91 9.34
C GLU A 202 6.70 -16.92 8.73
N LYS A 203 6.64 -16.67 7.42
CA LYS A 203 7.48 -15.65 6.76
C LYS A 203 7.17 -14.24 7.27
N CYS A 204 5.89 -13.90 7.41
CA CYS A 204 5.50 -12.59 7.94
C CYS A 204 6.05 -12.40 9.37
N LYS A 205 5.96 -13.44 10.20
CA LYS A 205 6.48 -13.43 11.57
C LYS A 205 8.00 -13.28 11.61
N GLU A 206 8.74 -14.04 10.80
CA GLU A 206 10.20 -13.94 10.67
C GLU A 206 10.63 -12.52 10.30
N LYS A 207 9.91 -11.89 9.37
CA LYS A 207 10.20 -10.57 8.83
C LYS A 207 9.57 -9.41 9.59
N LYS A 208 8.93 -9.68 10.75
CA LYS A 208 8.16 -8.68 11.52
C LYS A 208 7.10 -7.92 10.69
N ILE A 209 6.61 -8.55 9.63
CA ILE A 209 5.49 -8.05 8.82
C ILE A 209 4.20 -8.42 9.52
N ARG A 210 3.34 -7.43 9.75
CA ARG A 210 2.01 -7.62 10.33
C ARG A 210 1.07 -8.09 9.25
N LEU A 211 0.47 -9.26 9.45
CA LEU A 211 -0.40 -9.88 8.46
C LEU A 211 -1.87 -9.62 8.80
N PHE A 212 -2.62 -9.15 7.81
CA PHE A 212 -4.05 -8.97 7.88
C PHE A 212 -4.72 -9.75 6.75
N VAL A 213 -5.74 -10.53 7.09
CA VAL A 213 -6.34 -11.51 6.21
C VAL A 213 -7.84 -11.39 6.28
N THR A 214 -8.50 -11.43 5.12
CA THR A 214 -9.93 -11.68 5.04
C THR A 214 -10.17 -13.07 4.45
N ASN A 215 -11.02 -13.87 5.11
CA ASN A 215 -11.42 -15.18 4.62
C ASN A 215 -12.95 -15.22 4.47
N PRO A 216 -13.48 -15.45 3.25
CA PRO A 216 -12.75 -15.90 2.05
C PRO A 216 -12.23 -14.80 1.13
N SER A 217 -12.82 -13.60 1.13
CA SER A 217 -12.36 -12.47 0.31
C SER A 217 -12.70 -11.13 0.94
N PHE A 218 -12.04 -10.06 0.50
CA PHE A 218 -12.21 -8.71 1.05
C PHE A 218 -13.66 -8.19 1.03
N GLU A 219 -14.51 -8.69 0.11
CA GLU A 219 -15.95 -8.37 0.14
C GLU A 219 -16.64 -8.77 1.45
N PHE A 220 -16.14 -9.78 2.17
CA PHE A 220 -16.64 -10.11 3.51
C PHE A 220 -16.41 -8.94 4.47
N TRP A 221 -15.21 -8.33 4.46
CA TRP A 221 -14.93 -7.13 5.24
C TRP A 221 -15.85 -5.95 4.87
N LEU A 222 -16.13 -5.75 3.57
CA LEU A 222 -17.10 -4.74 3.14
C LEU A 222 -18.52 -5.02 3.68
N LEU A 223 -18.94 -6.28 3.71
CA LEU A 223 -20.26 -6.67 4.24
C LEU A 223 -20.41 -6.37 5.73
N LEU A 224 -19.33 -6.48 6.52
CA LEU A 224 -19.32 -6.20 7.96
C LEU A 224 -19.72 -4.76 8.31
N HIS A 225 -19.64 -3.82 7.36
CA HIS A 225 -20.13 -2.44 7.54
C HIS A 225 -21.66 -2.34 7.72
N SER A 226 -22.37 -3.47 7.66
CA SER A 226 -23.80 -3.58 7.94
C SER A 226 -24.10 -4.79 8.82
N ASP A 227 -25.07 -4.65 9.73
CA ASP A 227 -25.52 -5.74 10.60
C ASP A 227 -26.24 -6.84 9.81
N LYS A 228 -26.61 -6.56 8.55
CA LYS A 228 -27.14 -7.57 7.63
C LYS A 228 -26.21 -8.74 7.39
N VAL A 229 -24.90 -8.62 7.69
CA VAL A 229 -23.97 -9.75 7.64
C VAL A 229 -24.46 -10.96 8.46
N PHE A 230 -25.16 -10.70 9.57
CA PHE A 230 -25.69 -11.75 10.46
C PHE A 230 -26.94 -12.44 9.93
N ASP A 231 -27.56 -11.91 8.87
CA ASP A 231 -28.74 -12.51 8.23
C ASP A 231 -28.37 -13.62 7.24
N TYR A 232 -27.09 -13.73 6.87
CA TYR A 232 -26.59 -14.72 5.91
C TYR A 232 -26.07 -15.97 6.61
N ASP A 233 -26.17 -17.11 5.93
CA ASP A 233 -25.57 -18.37 6.40
C ASP A 233 -24.02 -18.25 6.38
N PRO A 234 -23.34 -18.45 7.52
CA PRO A 234 -21.87 -18.42 7.59
C PRO A 234 -21.19 -19.39 6.61
N ASP A 235 -21.79 -20.55 6.34
CA ASP A 235 -21.21 -21.52 5.42
C ASP A 235 -21.29 -21.04 3.97
N GLU A 236 -22.39 -20.37 3.57
CA GLU A 236 -22.52 -19.75 2.24
C GLU A 236 -21.54 -18.58 2.06
N LEU A 237 -21.38 -17.76 3.10
CA LEU A 237 -20.40 -16.66 3.12
C LEU A 237 -18.98 -17.21 2.96
N LEU A 238 -18.64 -18.27 3.68
CA LEU A 238 -17.31 -18.90 3.67
C LEU A 238 -17.00 -19.61 2.36
N GLU A 239 -17.99 -20.29 1.77
CA GLU A 239 -17.80 -20.98 0.50
C GLU A 239 -17.66 -20.00 -0.66
N ASN A 240 -18.32 -18.84 -0.56
CA ASN A 240 -18.27 -17.74 -1.53
C ASN A 240 -18.41 -18.23 -2.98
N LYS A 241 -19.38 -19.12 -3.20
CA LYS A 241 -19.67 -19.77 -4.47
C LYS A 241 -19.91 -18.75 -5.57
N LYS A 242 -19.52 -19.10 -6.79
CA LYS A 242 -19.84 -18.30 -7.97
C LYS A 242 -21.31 -18.52 -8.34
N ILE A 243 -22.10 -17.45 -8.36
CA ILE A 243 -23.52 -17.47 -8.74
C ILE A 243 -23.70 -16.64 -10.01
N GLY A 244 -23.69 -17.32 -11.15
CA GLY A 244 -23.66 -16.69 -12.47
C GLY A 244 -22.32 -16.00 -12.73
N ARG A 245 -22.33 -14.67 -12.89
CA ARG A 245 -21.12 -13.88 -13.18
C ARG A 245 -20.38 -13.38 -11.94
N LYS A 246 -21.03 -13.34 -10.77
CA LYS A 246 -20.49 -12.79 -9.51
C LYS A 246 -20.33 -13.88 -8.46
N ARG A 247 -19.40 -13.72 -7.53
CA ARG A 247 -19.35 -14.54 -6.30
C ARG A 247 -20.47 -14.14 -5.32
N PHE A 248 -20.79 -15.00 -4.38
CA PHE A 248 -21.85 -14.78 -3.38
C PHE A 248 -21.64 -13.48 -2.60
N LEU A 249 -20.45 -13.25 -2.06
CA LEU A 249 -20.15 -12.02 -1.30
C LEU A 249 -20.29 -10.75 -2.16
N GLU A 250 -19.93 -10.81 -3.45
CA GLU A 250 -20.12 -9.66 -4.35
C GLU A 250 -21.60 -9.34 -4.57
N LYS A 251 -22.49 -10.35 -4.52
CA LYS A 251 -23.94 -10.15 -4.57
C LYS A 251 -24.46 -9.61 -3.25
N ALA A 252 -24.06 -10.20 -2.12
CA ALA A 252 -24.46 -9.74 -0.80
C ALA A 252 -24.09 -8.27 -0.57
N VAL A 253 -22.84 -7.87 -0.85
CA VAL A 253 -22.42 -6.46 -0.77
C VAL A 253 -23.23 -5.58 -1.74
N SER A 254 -23.53 -6.07 -2.94
CA SER A 254 -24.35 -5.33 -3.91
C SER A 254 -25.80 -5.15 -3.44
N GLU A 255 -26.38 -6.11 -2.75
CA GLU A 255 -27.75 -6.06 -2.24
C GLU A 255 -27.85 -5.17 -1.01
N VAL A 256 -26.88 -5.26 -0.09
CA VAL A 256 -26.87 -4.50 1.16
C VAL A 256 -26.58 -3.02 0.93
N PHE A 257 -25.71 -2.70 -0.03
CA PHE A 257 -25.23 -1.33 -0.27
C PHE A 257 -25.67 -0.76 -1.63
N ASN A 258 -26.79 -1.25 -2.18
CA ASN A 258 -27.42 -0.73 -3.42
C ASN A 258 -26.46 -0.65 -4.63
N GLY A 259 -25.65 -1.69 -4.81
CA GLY A 259 -24.70 -1.83 -5.90
C GLY A 259 -23.32 -2.25 -5.41
N TYR A 260 -22.53 -2.90 -6.28
CA TYR A 260 -21.11 -3.16 -6.05
C TYR A 260 -20.43 -3.51 -7.37
N LYS A 261 -19.26 -2.89 -7.60
CA LYS A 261 -18.36 -3.17 -8.72
C LYS A 261 -16.91 -3.04 -8.23
N LYS A 262 -16.10 -4.08 -8.39
CA LYS A 262 -14.70 -4.11 -7.90
C LYS A 262 -13.85 -2.91 -8.32
N GLY A 263 -14.01 -2.44 -9.55
CA GLY A 263 -13.27 -1.27 -10.07
C GLY A 263 -13.89 0.09 -9.74
N ASN A 264 -14.98 0.14 -8.97
CA ASN A 264 -15.60 1.37 -8.50
C ASN A 264 -16.46 1.07 -7.27
N ILE A 265 -15.82 0.99 -6.11
CA ILE A 265 -16.51 0.56 -4.87
C ILE A 265 -17.18 1.71 -4.13
N GLN A 266 -16.86 2.96 -4.47
CA GLN A 266 -17.32 4.18 -3.78
C GLN A 266 -17.05 4.12 -2.27
N PRO A 267 -15.77 4.23 -1.84
CA PRO A 267 -15.36 3.99 -0.45
C PRO A 267 -16.20 4.75 0.58
N GLU A 268 -16.63 5.97 0.25
CA GLU A 268 -17.37 6.91 1.09
C GLU A 268 -18.65 6.32 1.67
N ARG A 269 -19.25 5.32 1.01
CA ARG A 269 -20.46 4.66 1.51
C ARG A 269 -20.19 3.71 2.70
N PHE A 270 -18.95 3.28 2.86
CA PHE A 270 -18.52 2.37 3.93
C PHE A 270 -17.93 3.15 5.11
N LEU A 271 -17.21 4.25 4.86
CA LEU A 271 -16.46 4.99 5.89
C LEU A 271 -17.28 5.39 7.13
N PRO A 272 -18.55 5.85 7.03
CA PRO A 272 -19.37 6.16 8.20
C PRO A 272 -19.64 4.97 9.12
N TYR A 273 -19.44 3.74 8.64
CA TYR A 273 -19.74 2.50 9.33
C TYR A 273 -18.49 1.72 9.74
N ILE A 274 -17.29 2.32 9.71
CA ILE A 274 -16.04 1.62 10.07
C ILE A 274 -16.10 1.07 11.51
N ARG A 275 -16.52 1.89 12.49
CA ARG A 275 -16.66 1.42 13.89
C ARG A 275 -17.66 0.27 14.02
N LYS A 276 -18.70 0.26 13.17
CA LYS A 276 -19.65 -0.86 13.08
C LYS A 276 -18.98 -2.11 12.50
N ALA A 277 -18.21 -1.98 11.41
CA ALA A 277 -17.45 -3.09 10.84
C ALA A 277 -16.48 -3.70 11.86
N ILE A 278 -15.75 -2.87 12.61
CA ILE A 278 -14.86 -3.32 13.69
C ILE A 278 -15.64 -4.08 14.77
N ALA A 279 -16.81 -3.58 15.18
CA ALA A 279 -17.65 -4.27 16.15
C ALA A 279 -18.21 -5.60 15.62
N ASN A 280 -18.64 -5.63 14.36
CA ASN A 280 -19.20 -6.82 13.73
C ASN A 280 -18.14 -7.91 13.52
N GLU A 281 -16.91 -7.53 13.14
CA GLU A 281 -15.77 -8.45 12.96
C GLU A 281 -15.50 -9.30 14.20
N LYS A 282 -15.70 -8.76 15.41
CA LYS A 282 -15.48 -9.46 16.70
C LYS A 282 -16.38 -10.69 16.89
N ASN A 283 -17.42 -10.85 16.07
CA ASN A 283 -18.30 -12.03 16.08
C ASN A 283 -17.81 -13.15 15.16
N PHE A 284 -16.72 -12.92 14.41
CA PHE A 284 -16.13 -13.88 13.48
C PHE A 284 -14.66 -14.18 13.86
N CYS A 285 -14.00 -15.07 13.10
CA CYS A 285 -12.62 -15.44 13.39
C CYS A 285 -11.67 -14.26 13.11
N GLN A 286 -10.92 -13.81 14.13
CA GLN A 286 -9.84 -12.81 13.97
C GLN A 286 -8.43 -13.41 14.11
N ASP A 287 -8.33 -14.67 14.56
CA ASP A 287 -7.06 -15.37 14.73
C ASP A 287 -6.47 -15.80 13.38
N LEU A 288 -5.21 -15.45 13.12
CA LEU A 288 -4.52 -15.75 11.86
C LEU A 288 -4.51 -17.25 11.54
N TYR A 289 -4.23 -18.10 12.53
CA TYR A 289 -4.19 -19.55 12.31
C TYR A 289 -5.60 -20.12 12.04
N GLY A 290 -6.62 -19.57 12.69
CA GLY A 290 -8.03 -19.91 12.46
C GLY A 290 -8.58 -19.42 11.12
N LEU A 291 -8.14 -18.25 10.64
CA LEU A 291 -8.51 -17.66 9.36
C LEU A 291 -8.09 -18.52 8.16
N LYS A 292 -7.22 -19.50 8.39
CA LYS A 292 -6.91 -20.57 7.44
C LYS A 292 -8.15 -21.24 6.88
N ASP A 293 -9.16 -21.51 7.72
CA ASP A 293 -10.33 -22.30 7.34
C ASP A 293 -11.67 -21.74 7.81
N ARG A 294 -11.68 -20.86 8.82
CA ARG A 294 -12.90 -20.25 9.41
C ARG A 294 -13.22 -18.90 8.79
N LEU A 295 -14.52 -18.61 8.62
CA LEU A 295 -15.03 -17.31 8.19
C LEU A 295 -14.55 -16.21 9.14
N GLY A 296 -14.02 -15.12 8.58
CA GLY A 296 -13.58 -14.01 9.40
C GLY A 296 -12.68 -13.02 8.70
N SER A 297 -12.25 -12.02 9.47
CA SER A 297 -11.25 -11.04 9.08
C SER A 297 -10.54 -10.55 10.34
N ASN A 298 -9.34 -10.00 10.21
CA ASN A 298 -8.69 -9.25 11.27
C ASN A 298 -8.35 -7.80 10.84
N ILE A 299 -8.95 -7.29 9.76
CA ILE A 299 -8.77 -5.91 9.29
C ILE A 299 -9.27 -4.90 10.33
N GLY A 300 -10.33 -5.23 11.05
CA GLY A 300 -10.86 -4.40 12.13
C GLY A 300 -9.87 -4.22 13.27
N THR A 301 -8.96 -5.18 13.51
CA THR A 301 -7.87 -5.01 14.49
C THR A 301 -6.87 -3.93 14.06
N LEU A 302 -6.55 -3.86 12.76
CA LEU A 302 -5.71 -2.79 12.19
C LEU A 302 -6.40 -1.43 12.35
N LEU A 303 -7.68 -1.35 11.97
CA LEU A 303 -8.40 -0.08 12.00
C LEU A 303 -8.72 0.40 13.43
N GLU A 304 -8.89 -0.51 14.39
CA GLU A 304 -9.02 -0.16 15.80
C GLU A 304 -7.75 0.57 16.30
N GLU A 305 -6.56 0.15 15.85
CA GLU A 305 -5.31 0.88 16.16
C GLU A 305 -5.23 2.25 15.51
N PHE A 306 -5.81 2.41 14.32
CA PHE A 306 -5.83 3.69 13.63
C PHE A 306 -6.69 4.72 14.34
N ILE A 307 -7.83 4.27 14.87
CA ILE A 307 -8.90 5.13 15.37
C ILE A 307 -8.79 5.35 16.88
N ASP A 308 -8.41 4.32 17.64
CA ASP A 308 -8.27 4.37 19.10
C ASP A 308 -6.88 3.80 19.51
N PRO A 309 -5.77 4.49 19.18
CA PRO A 309 -4.42 4.01 19.48
C PRO A 309 -4.24 3.86 20.99
N LYS A 310 -4.00 2.62 21.45
CA LYS A 310 -3.87 2.29 22.88
C LYS A 310 -2.60 2.86 23.54
N ASP A 311 -1.68 3.41 22.74
CA ASP A 311 -0.35 3.91 23.16
C ASP A 311 0.00 5.33 22.62
N ALA A 312 -0.99 6.23 22.50
CA ALA A 312 -0.73 7.65 22.16
C ALA A 312 -0.15 8.47 23.33
#